data_AF-A0A108F0W1-F1
#
_entry.id   AF-A0A108F0W1-F1
#
_cell.length_a   1.000
_cell.length_b   1.000
_cell.length_c   1.000
_cell.angle_alpha   90.00
_cell.angle_beta   90.00
_cell.angle_gamma   90.00
#
_symmetry.space_group_name_H-M   'P 1'
#
loop_
_entity.id
_entity.type
_entity.pdbx_description
1 polymer ?
#
loop_
_entity_poly.entity_id
_entity_poly.type
_entity_poly.pdbx_seq_one_letter_code
_entity_poly.pdbx_strand_id
1 'polypeptide(L)' 'MPTISVSGFNPDGGPSQLSAQATRDNLNEDHPAWAVTLAYDANNVTATFTSATASDADLRAALETAYPPASYRVV' A
#
# COMPACT_ATOMS: atom_id res chain seq x y z
N MET A 1 6.35 10.13 -9.20
CA MET A 1 5.91 8.73 -9.00
C MET A 1 5.77 8.55 -7.51
N PRO A 2 4.54 8.53 -6.96
CA PRO A 2 4.34 8.37 -5.54
C PRO A 2 4.81 6.98 -5.08
N THR A 3 5.56 6.97 -3.98
CA THR A 3 5.99 5.76 -3.29
C THR A 3 5.57 5.86 -1.83
N ILE A 4 4.65 5.00 -1.40
CA ILE A 4 4.11 5.02 -0.04
C ILE A 4 4.42 3.68 0.62
N SER A 5 5.23 3.75 1.68
CA SER A 5 5.41 2.65 2.61
C SER A 5 4.31 2.66 3.65
N VAL A 6 3.61 1.53 3.73
CA VAL A 6 2.62 1.21 4.75
C VAL A 6 3.25 0.19 5.68
N SER A 7 3.30 0.53 6.96
CA SER A 7 3.87 -0.31 8.02
C SER A 7 2.86 -0.40 9.15
N GLY A 8 2.63 -1.59 9.70
CA GLY A 8 1.71 -1.74 10.81
C GLY A 8 2.05 -2.95 11.66
N PHE A 9 1.59 -2.94 12.91
CA PHE A 9 1.79 -4.07 13.82
C PHE A 9 0.81 -5.19 13.45
N ASN A 10 1.33 -6.35 13.06
CA ASN A 10 0.53 -7.58 13.00
C ASN A 10 0.44 -8.13 14.44
N PRO A 11 -0.74 -8.46 15.01
CA PRO A 11 -2.06 -8.65 14.38
C PRO A 11 -3.02 -7.43 14.40
N ASP A 12 -2.61 -6.27 14.93
CA ASP A 12 -3.48 -5.10 15.15
C ASP A 12 -3.79 -4.26 13.89
N GLY A 13 -3.69 -4.83 12.68
CA GLY A 13 -4.12 -4.20 11.42
C GLY A 13 -3.00 -3.71 10.49
N GLY A 14 -1.78 -4.23 10.62
CA GLY A 14 -0.71 -4.05 9.64
C GLY A 14 -0.84 -4.90 8.37
N PRO A 15 -0.18 -4.53 7.26
CA PRO A 15 -0.19 -5.32 6.04
C PRO A 15 0.55 -6.65 6.25
N SER A 16 -0.14 -7.76 5.99
CA SER A 16 0.51 -9.05 5.72
C SER A 16 0.92 -9.13 4.24
N GLN A 17 1.82 -10.04 3.89
CA GLN A 17 2.19 -10.26 2.48
C GLN A 17 0.97 -10.56 1.60
N LEU A 18 0.01 -11.35 2.10
CA LEU A 18 -1.19 -11.73 1.35
C LEU A 18 -2.15 -10.55 1.21
N SER A 19 -2.42 -9.82 2.30
CA SER A 19 -3.30 -8.66 2.24
C SER A 19 -2.71 -7.54 1.39
N ALA A 20 -1.39 -7.31 1.45
CA ALA A 20 -0.73 -6.30 0.63
C ALA A 20 -0.86 -6.60 -0.87
N GLN A 21 -0.74 -7.87 -1.27
CA GLN A 21 -0.97 -8.30 -2.64
C GLN A 21 -2.42 -8.06 -3.07
N ALA A 22 -3.39 -8.46 -2.24
CA ALA A 22 -4.80 -8.21 -2.52
C ALA A 22 -5.10 -6.71 -2.66
N THR A 23 -4.52 -5.85 -1.81
CA THR A 23 -4.67 -4.40 -1.94
C THR A 23 -4.08 -3.89 -3.26
N ARG A 24 -2.88 -4.33 -3.65
CA ARG A 24 -2.29 -3.94 -4.94
C ARG A 24 -3.22 -4.33 -6.10
N ASP A 25 -3.76 -5.54 -6.07
CA ASP A 25 -4.61 -6.06 -7.14
C ASP A 25 -5.93 -5.28 -7.23
N ASN A 26 -6.59 -5.04 -6.10
CA ASN A 26 -7.79 -4.20 -6.04
C ASN A 26 -7.51 -2.77 -6.54
N LEU A 27 -6.40 -2.15 -6.14
CA LEU A 27 -6.03 -0.81 -6.63
C LEU A 27 -5.84 -0.77 -8.15
N ASN A 28 -5.27 -1.82 -8.74
CA ASN A 28 -5.10 -1.92 -10.18
C ASN A 28 -6.39 -2.30 -10.92
N GLU A 29 -7.32 -3.00 -10.26
CA GLU A 29 -8.64 -3.30 -10.81
C GLU A 29 -9.52 -2.04 -10.84
N ASP A 30 -9.57 -1.31 -9.71
CA ASP A 30 -10.33 -0.06 -9.56
C ASP A 30 -9.71 1.09 -10.34
N HIS A 31 -8.38 1.12 -10.43
CA HIS A 31 -7.62 2.15 -11.14
C HIS A 31 -6.57 1.54 -12.09
N PRO A 32 -6.99 1.01 -13.26
CA PRO A 32 -6.08 0.32 -14.20
C PRO A 32 -4.90 1.19 -14.68
N ALA A 33 -5.08 2.51 -14.68
CA ALA A 33 -4.02 3.44 -15.06
C ALA A 33 -2.91 3.58 -14.01
N TRP A 34 -3.19 3.29 -12.71
CA TRP A 34 -2.26 3.51 -11.60
C TRP A 34 -1.03 2.61 -11.66
N ALA A 35 -1.14 1.42 -12.26
CA ALA A 35 -0.05 0.47 -12.43
C ALA A 35 0.76 0.28 -11.13
N VAL A 36 0.05 0.08 -10.02
CA VAL A 36 0.62 -0.05 -8.68
C VAL A 36 1.48 -1.30 -8.60
N THR A 37 2.71 -1.13 -8.14
CA THR A 37 3.65 -2.20 -7.81
C THR A 37 3.80 -2.30 -6.29
N LEU A 38 4.19 -3.49 -5.81
CA LEU A 38 4.32 -3.80 -4.39
C LEU A 38 5.68 -4.40 -4.11
N ALA A 39 6.37 -3.87 -3.10
CA ALA A 39 7.50 -4.52 -2.44
C ALA A 39 7.15 -4.77 -0.98
N TYR A 40 7.20 -6.04 -0.54
CA TYR A 40 6.89 -6.40 0.85
C TYR A 40 8.16 -6.89 1.56
N ASP A 41 8.47 -6.27 2.70
CA ASP A 41 9.52 -6.69 3.62
C ASP A 41 8.89 -7.45 4.80
N ALA A 42 9.12 -8.76 4.84
CA ALA A 42 8.62 -9.64 5.88
C ALA A 42 9.31 -9.45 7.24
N ASN A 43 10.55 -8.92 7.27
CA ASN A 43 11.28 -8.72 8.53
C ASN A 43 10.70 -7.54 9.32
N ASN A 44 10.23 -6.52 8.60
CA ASN A 44 9.69 -5.28 9.18
C ASN A 44 8.18 -5.14 9.01
N VAL A 45 7.49 -6.14 8.46
CA VAL A 45 6.04 -6.12 8.19
C VAL A 45 5.65 -4.83 7.45
N THR A 46 6.41 -4.50 6.41
CA THR A 46 6.29 -3.23 5.69
C THR A 46 5.97 -3.50 4.22
N ALA A 47 4.87 -2.93 3.74
CA ALA A 47 4.44 -2.99 2.35
C ALA A 47 4.70 -1.62 1.68
N THR A 48 5.49 -1.58 0.62
CA THR A 48 5.75 -0.37 -0.15
C THR A 48 5.00 -0.44 -1.46
N PHE A 49 4.03 0.46 -1.63
CA PHE A 49 3.23 0.60 -2.83
C PHE A 49 3.77 1.76 -3.67
N THR A 50 4.07 1.48 -4.94
CA THR A 50 4.58 2.50 -5.88
C THR A 50 3.64 2.59 -7.06
N SER A 51 3.12 3.77 -7.35
CA SER A 51 2.30 4.01 -8.54
C SER A 51 3.05 4.87 -9.56
N ALA A 52 2.88 4.54 -10.84
CA ALA A 52 3.47 5.32 -11.92
C ALA A 52 2.68 6.62 -12.21
N THR A 53 1.37 6.61 -11.97
CA THR A 53 0.45 7.67 -12.47
C THR A 53 -0.48 8.24 -11.40
N ALA A 54 -0.70 7.56 -10.27
CA ALA A 54 -1.48 8.12 -9.17
C ALA A 54 -0.79 9.36 -8.59
N SER A 55 -1.55 10.24 -7.95
CA SER A 55 -0.98 11.26 -7.07
C SER A 55 -0.65 10.66 -5.69
N ASP A 56 0.27 11.28 -4.95
CA ASP A 56 0.56 10.87 -3.56
C ASP A 56 -0.69 10.90 -2.69
N ALA A 57 -1.56 11.91 -2.87
CA ALA A 57 -2.79 12.06 -2.09
C ALA A 57 -3.79 10.94 -2.37
N ASP A 58 -4.02 10.61 -3.65
CA ASP A 58 -4.98 9.57 -4.03
C ASP A 58 -4.50 8.18 -3.61
N LEU A 59 -3.22 7.86 -3.86
CA LEU A 59 -2.65 6.58 -3.45
C LEU A 59 -2.68 6.45 -1.92
N ARG A 60 -2.37 7.53 -1.19
CA ARG A 60 -2.42 7.53 0.28
C ARG A 60 -3.84 7.28 0.79
N ALA A 61 -4.84 7.99 0.27
CA ALA A 61 -6.23 7.86 0.70
C ALA A 61 -6.77 6.43 0.45
N ALA A 62 -6.40 5.82 -0.67
CA ALA A 62 -6.79 4.45 -0.98
C ALA A 62 -6.13 3.44 0.00
N LEU A 63 -4.86 3.64 0.35
CA LEU A 63 -4.16 2.81 1.32
C LEU A 63 -4.68 3.02 2.75
N GLU A 64 -5.02 4.25 3.14
CA GLU A 64 -5.66 4.59 4.43
C GLU A 64 -7.01 3.91 4.61
N THR A 65 -7.76 3.74 3.51
CA THR A 65 -9.01 2.95 3.51
C THR A 65 -8.74 1.46 3.72
N ALA A 66 -7.70 0.92 3.11
CA ALA A 66 -7.33 -0.50 3.22
C ALA A 66 -6.69 -0.86 4.57
N TYR A 67 -5.92 0.07 5.16
CA TYR A 67 -5.18 -0.14 6.41
C TYR A 67 -5.36 1.01 7.42
N PRO A 68 -6.58 1.27 7.93
CA PRO A 68 -6.84 2.42 8.81
C PRO A 68 -5.90 2.59 10.01
N PRO A 69 -5.46 1.52 10.71
CA PRO A 69 -4.59 1.65 11.88
C PRO A 69 -3.08 1.65 11.54
N ALA A 70 -2.71 1.56 10.26
CA ALA A 70 -1.31 1.49 9.84
C ALA A 70 -0.61 2.86 9.89
N SER A 71 0.72 2.81 9.92
CA SER A 71 1.61 3.95 9.78
C SER A 71 2.04 4.12 8.32
N TYR A 72 2.02 5.36 7.84
CA TYR A 72 2.28 5.72 6.44
C TYR A 72 3.50 6.62 6.32
N ARG A 73 4.42 6.26 5.43
CA ARG A 73 5.61 7.05 5.10
C ARG A 73 5.72 7.21 3.59
N VAL A 74 5.80 8.47 3.12
CA VAL A 74 6.19 8.76 1.74
C VAL A 74 7.71 8.54 1.62
N VAL A 75 8.13 7.82 0.58
CA VAL A 75 9.54 7.44 0.35
C VAL A 75 10.18 8.32 -0.70
#